data_AF-A0A538KN42-F1
#
_entry.id   AF-A0A538KN42-F1
#
_cell.length_a   1.000
_cell.length_b   1.000
_cell.length_c   1.000
_cell.angle_alpha   90.00
_cell.angle_beta   90.00
_cell.angle_gamma   90.00
#
_symmetry.space_group_name_H-M   'P 1'
#
loop_
_entity.id
_entity.type
_entity.pdbx_description
1 polymer ?
#
loop_
_entity_poly.entity_id
_entity_poly.type
_entity_poly.pdbx_seq_one_letter_code
_entity_poly.pdbx_strand_id
1 'polypeptide(L)'
;MNGTRITHEMGMVVRPRGSRAHELLRNRIARLVALTFAVDLVGTTLAWLLERHDPHTGFTTWAGALFWTTAQLTTVSSQLANPVTPGGKALDIVLEVWSVSVVATLAASLASFFIHSHIAEMKKDHQ
;
A
#
# COMPACT_ATOMS: atom_id res chain seq x y z
N MET A 1 50.56 -1.23 -10.70
CA MET A 1 49.62 -1.43 -9.57
C MET A 1 48.21 -1.42 -10.15
N ASN A 2 47.60 -2.61 -10.21
CA ASN A 2 46.56 -3.00 -11.18
C ASN A 2 45.16 -2.46 -10.87
N GLY A 3 44.52 -1.88 -11.90
CA GLY A 3 43.13 -1.40 -11.94
C GLY A 3 42.03 -2.48 -11.94
N THR A 4 42.30 -3.66 -11.40
CA THR A 4 41.33 -4.79 -11.35
C THR A 4 40.49 -4.85 -10.08
N ARG A 5 40.68 -3.93 -9.11
CA ARG A 5 39.89 -3.93 -7.86
C ARG A 5 38.55 -3.19 -7.94
N ILE A 6 38.38 -2.23 -8.85
CA ILE A 6 37.18 -1.37 -8.85
C ILE A 6 35.95 -2.05 -9.45
N THR A 7 36.13 -3.01 -10.37
CA THR A 7 35.00 -3.70 -11.01
C THR A 7 34.30 -4.72 -10.10
N HIS A 8 34.93 -5.13 -8.99
CA HIS A 8 34.35 -6.13 -8.09
C HIS A 8 33.42 -5.53 -7.03
N GLU A 9 33.45 -4.22 -6.80
CA GLU A 9 32.61 -3.55 -5.78
C GLU A 9 31.25 -3.10 -6.32
N MET A 10 31.14 -2.79 -7.62
CA MET A 10 29.84 -2.45 -8.24
C MET A 10 28.87 -3.65 -8.34
N GLY A 11 29.38 -4.88 -8.26
CA GLY A 11 28.55 -6.10 -8.29
C GLY A 11 27.83 -6.43 -6.98
N MET A 12 28.14 -5.73 -5.87
CA MET A 12 27.51 -6.00 -4.57
C MET A 12 26.16 -5.32 -4.37
N VAL A 13 25.79 -4.35 -5.21
CA VAL A 13 24.47 -3.69 -5.14
C VAL A 13 23.36 -4.52 -5.81
N VAL A 14 23.75 -5.52 -6.63
CA VAL A 14 22.83 -6.31 -7.47
C VAL A 14 22.51 -7.68 -6.86
N ARG A 15 23.14 -8.07 -5.75
CA ARG A 15 22.79 -9.32 -5.06
C ARG A 15 21.89 -9.01 -3.87
N PRO A 16 20.56 -9.24 -3.96
CA PRO A 16 19.78 -9.41 -2.75
C PRO A 16 20.38 -10.62 -2.03
N ARG A 17 21.16 -10.39 -0.98
CA ARG A 17 21.40 -11.42 0.02
C ARG A 17 20.05 -11.66 0.68
N GLY A 18 19.27 -12.56 0.08
CA GLY A 18 17.96 -12.97 0.56
C GLY A 18 18.10 -13.66 1.91
N SER A 19 18.14 -12.89 2.99
CA SER A 19 17.66 -13.38 4.27
C SER A 19 16.19 -13.70 4.08
N ARG A 20 15.74 -14.89 4.53
CA ARG A 20 14.33 -15.31 4.51
C ARG A 20 13.37 -14.22 5.00
N ALA A 21 13.84 -13.31 5.86
CA ALA A 21 13.06 -12.15 6.33
C ALA A 21 12.67 -11.18 5.19
N HIS A 22 13.54 -10.93 4.20
CA HIS A 22 13.24 -10.06 3.06
C HIS A 22 12.17 -10.67 2.14
N GLU A 23 12.22 -11.98 1.89
CA GLU A 23 11.22 -12.67 1.07
C GLU A 23 9.85 -12.70 1.76
N LEU A 24 9.82 -12.95 3.07
CA LEU A 24 8.59 -12.94 3.86
C LEU A 24 7.95 -11.54 3.90
N LEU A 25 8.76 -10.50 4.10
CA LEU A 25 8.32 -9.10 4.05
C LEU A 25 7.75 -8.74 2.68
N ARG A 26 8.49 -9.06 1.61
CA ARG A 26 8.07 -8.80 0.22
C ARG A 26 6.77 -9.52 -0.11
N ASN A 27 6.63 -10.79 0.26
CA ASN A 27 5.41 -11.56 0.03
C ASN A 27 4.22 -11.04 0.85
N ARG A 28 4.46 -10.49 2.04
CA ARG A 28 3.39 -9.86 2.84
C ARG A 28 2.93 -8.55 2.21
N ILE A 29 3.86 -7.68 1.81
CA ILE A 29 3.56 -6.42 1.13
C ILE A 29 2.85 -6.68 -0.20
N ALA A 30 3.35 -7.61 -1.01
CA ALA A 30 2.73 -7.97 -2.29
C ALA A 30 1.29 -8.49 -2.11
N ARG A 31 1.05 -9.32 -1.08
CA ARG A 31 -0.30 -9.78 -0.74
C ARG A 31 -1.21 -8.64 -0.28
N LEU A 32 -0.71 -7.72 0.54
CA LEU A 32 -1.47 -6.54 0.95
C LEU A 32 -1.84 -5.67 -0.24
N VAL A 33 -0.90 -5.41 -1.16
CA VAL A 33 -1.15 -4.64 -2.38
C VAL A 33 -2.20 -5.32 -3.26
N ALA A 34 -2.06 -6.63 -3.51
CA ALA A 34 -3.02 -7.40 -4.30
C ALA A 34 -4.42 -7.39 -3.67
N LEU A 35 -4.50 -7.51 -2.34
CA LEU A 35 -5.76 -7.47 -1.61
C LEU A 35 -6.38 -6.07 -1.64
N THR A 36 -5.59 -5.00 -1.47
CA THR A 36 -6.07 -3.63 -1.63
C THR A 36 -6.57 -3.36 -3.04
N PHE A 37 -5.91 -3.89 -4.07
CA PHE A 37 -6.39 -3.79 -5.45
C PHE A 37 -7.73 -4.50 -5.66
N ALA A 38 -7.91 -5.70 -5.06
CA ALA A 38 -9.20 -6.39 -5.08
C ALA A 38 -10.29 -5.59 -4.35
N VAL A 39 -9.97 -5.01 -3.18
CA VAL A 39 -10.86 -4.13 -2.42
C VAL A 39 -11.22 -2.89 -3.24
N ASP A 40 -10.28 -2.32 -3.99
CA ASP A 40 -10.52 -1.17 -4.87
C ASP A 40 -11.57 -1.49 -5.95
N LEU A 41 -11.40 -2.61 -6.66
CA LEU A 41 -12.35 -3.00 -7.71
C LEU A 41 -13.74 -3.34 -7.16
N VAL A 42 -13.80 -4.01 -6.00
CA VAL A 42 -15.07 -4.32 -5.33
C VAL A 42 -15.72 -3.04 -4.81
N GLY A 43 -14.97 -2.19 -4.10
CA GLY A 43 -15.42 -0.90 -3.57
C GLY A 43 -15.93 0.01 -4.68
N THR A 44 -15.21 0.11 -5.79
CA THR A 44 -15.62 0.83 -7.00
C THR A 44 -16.97 0.37 -7.50
N THR A 45 -17.15 -0.95 -7.62
CA THR A 45 -18.40 -1.53 -8.14
C THR A 45 -19.56 -1.26 -7.19
N LEU A 46 -19.34 -1.38 -5.88
CA LEU A 46 -20.35 -1.08 -4.86
C LEU A 46 -20.69 0.41 -4.82
N ALA A 47 -19.69 1.29 -4.81
CA ALA A 47 -19.86 2.74 -4.83
C ALA A 47 -20.68 3.17 -6.06
N TRP A 48 -20.33 2.65 -7.23
CA TRP A 48 -21.09 2.90 -8.45
C TRP A 48 -22.54 2.39 -8.33
N LEU A 49 -22.77 1.16 -7.88
CA LEU A 49 -24.13 0.62 -7.76
C LEU A 49 -25.01 1.41 -6.77
N LEU A 50 -24.43 1.88 -5.67
CA LEU A 50 -25.12 2.59 -4.60
C LEU A 50 -25.40 4.05 -4.97
N GLU A 51 -24.47 4.73 -5.63
CA GLU A 51 -24.53 6.19 -5.86
C GLU A 51 -24.88 6.58 -7.31
N ARG A 52 -24.91 5.66 -8.29
CA ARG A 52 -25.13 5.99 -9.72
C ARG A 52 -26.40 6.75 -10.06
N HIS A 53 -27.42 6.70 -9.20
CA HIS A 53 -28.69 7.37 -9.45
C HIS A 53 -28.76 8.77 -8.83
N ASP A 54 -27.75 9.17 -8.03
CA ASP A 54 -27.71 10.48 -7.38
C ASP A 54 -26.63 11.37 -8.03
N PRO A 55 -27.02 12.40 -8.79
CA PRO A 55 -26.08 13.28 -9.47
C PRO A 55 -25.27 14.18 -8.51
N HIS A 56 -25.66 14.30 -7.24
CA HIS A 56 -24.97 15.15 -6.26
C HIS A 56 -23.67 14.56 -5.72
N THR A 57 -23.39 13.29 -6.01
CA THR A 57 -22.25 12.51 -5.51
C THR A 57 -20.96 12.77 -6.29
N GLY A 58 -21.08 13.20 -7.54
CA GLY A 58 -19.94 13.47 -8.43
C GLY A 58 -19.29 12.22 -9.06
N PHE A 59 -19.72 10.98 -8.73
CA PHE A 59 -19.17 9.75 -9.32
C PHE A 59 -20.23 8.75 -9.85
N THR A 60 -21.19 9.24 -10.62
CA THR A 60 -22.26 8.42 -11.21
C THR A 60 -21.82 7.42 -12.28
N THR A 61 -20.58 7.53 -12.77
CA THR A 61 -19.96 6.58 -13.71
C THR A 61 -19.02 5.63 -12.99
N TRP A 62 -18.84 4.42 -13.53
CA TRP A 62 -17.92 3.44 -12.94
C TRP A 62 -16.48 3.97 -12.88
N ALA A 63 -16.02 4.71 -13.91
CA ALA A 63 -14.70 5.32 -13.92
C ALA A 63 -14.55 6.43 -12.86
N GLY A 64 -15.60 7.23 -12.64
CA GLY A 64 -15.63 8.21 -11.55
C GLY A 64 -15.58 7.52 -10.18
N ALA A 65 -16.33 6.42 -10.02
CA ALA A 65 -16.34 5.63 -8.78
C ALA A 65 -14.98 4.97 -8.52
N LEU A 66 -14.27 4.56 -9.58
CA LEU A 66 -12.91 4.03 -9.47
C LEU A 66 -11.97 5.10 -8.96
N PHE A 67 -11.97 6.28 -9.60
CA PHE A 67 -11.16 7.40 -9.16
C PHE A 67 -11.43 7.79 -7.71
N TRP A 68 -12.71 7.85 -7.31
CA TRP A 68 -13.11 8.12 -5.92
C TRP A 68 -12.60 7.04 -4.96
N THR A 69 -12.84 5.76 -5.26
CA THR A 69 -12.46 4.64 -4.38
C THR A 69 -10.95 4.55 -4.22
N THR A 70 -10.19 4.68 -5.32
CA THR A 70 -8.73 4.70 -5.29
C THR A 70 -8.21 5.90 -4.47
N ALA A 71 -8.84 7.07 -4.57
CA ALA A 71 -8.50 8.24 -3.78
C ALA A 71 -8.67 7.97 -2.26
N GLN A 72 -9.81 7.39 -1.87
CA GLN A 72 -10.04 6.99 -0.47
C GLN A 72 -9.01 5.94 0.00
N LEU A 73 -8.73 4.93 -0.83
CA LEU A 73 -7.77 3.86 -0.51
C LEU A 73 -6.32 4.35 -0.40
N THR A 74 -5.97 5.39 -1.15
CA THR A 74 -4.67 6.06 -1.06
C THR A 74 -4.63 7.13 0.02
N THR A 75 -5.75 7.36 0.71
CA THR A 75 -5.96 8.44 1.69
C THR A 75 -5.73 9.84 1.12
N VAL A 76 -5.72 9.96 -0.21
CA VAL A 76 -5.62 11.23 -0.92
C VAL A 76 -7.05 11.67 -1.19
N SER A 77 -7.49 12.77 -0.59
CA SER A 77 -8.83 13.29 -0.90
C SER A 77 -8.95 13.57 -2.39
N SER A 78 -10.04 13.10 -3.00
CA SER A 78 -10.43 13.55 -4.33
C SER A 78 -11.06 14.96 -4.25
N GLN A 79 -11.26 15.59 -5.40
CA GLN A 79 -12.12 16.79 -5.53
C GLN A 79 -13.62 16.42 -5.67
N LEU A 80 -13.94 15.12 -5.73
CA LEU A 80 -15.31 14.65 -5.85
C LEU A 80 -16.02 14.74 -4.50
N ALA A 81 -17.34 14.90 -4.55
CA ALA A 81 -18.15 14.90 -3.34
C ALA A 81 -18.17 13.50 -2.69
N ASN A 82 -18.44 13.47 -1.39
CA ASN A 82 -18.61 12.21 -0.65
C ASN A 82 -19.96 11.56 -0.96
N PRO A 83 -20.08 10.22 -0.80
CA PRO A 83 -21.34 9.50 -0.98
C PRO A 83 -22.46 10.08 -0.11
N VAL A 84 -23.65 10.18 -0.68
CA VAL A 84 -24.81 10.78 0.00
C VAL A 84 -25.80 9.73 0.47
N THR A 85 -25.82 8.56 -0.18
CA THR A 85 -26.72 7.47 0.23
C THR A 85 -26.23 6.82 1.54
N PRO A 86 -27.14 6.27 2.36
CA PRO A 86 -26.75 5.54 3.56
C PRO A 86 -25.80 4.37 3.27
N GLY A 87 -26.02 3.66 2.16
CA GLY A 87 -25.17 2.55 1.73
C GLY A 87 -23.77 3.01 1.34
N GLY A 88 -23.66 4.09 0.57
CA GLY A 88 -22.36 4.64 0.18
C GLY A 88 -21.57 5.18 1.37
N LYS A 89 -22.24 5.82 2.34
CA LYS A 89 -21.57 6.25 3.60
C LYS A 89 -21.05 5.07 4.42
N ALA A 90 -21.81 3.98 4.50
CA ALA A 90 -21.35 2.77 5.18
C ALA A 90 -20.14 2.14 4.47
N LEU A 91 -20.17 2.11 3.13
CA LEU A 91 -19.03 1.67 2.32
C LEU A 91 -17.80 2.55 2.56
N ASP A 92 -17.96 3.88 2.58
CA ASP A 92 -16.89 4.85 2.81
C ASP A 92 -16.15 4.57 4.12
N ILE A 93 -16.88 4.42 5.23
CA ILE A 93 -16.30 4.07 6.54
C ILE A 93 -15.50 2.76 6.49
N VAL A 94 -16.01 1.74 5.78
CA VAL A 94 -15.31 0.45 5.64
C VAL A 94 -14.01 0.63 4.85
N LEU A 95 -14.03 1.41 3.76
CA LEU A 95 -12.84 1.70 2.96
C LEU A 95 -11.81 2.51 3.77
N GLU A 96 -12.24 3.49 4.55
CA GLU A 96 -11.36 4.29 5.41
C GLU A 96 -10.64 3.40 6.45
N VAL A 97 -11.38 2.54 7.16
CA VAL A 97 -10.81 1.61 8.15
C VAL A 97 -9.81 0.66 7.49
N TRP A 98 -10.14 0.13 6.31
CA TRP A 98 -9.23 -0.71 5.53
C TRP A 98 -7.93 0.04 5.19
N SER A 99 -8.05 1.25 4.67
CA SER A 99 -6.93 2.08 4.19
C SER A 99 -5.96 2.42 5.31
N VAL A 100 -6.48 2.91 6.44
CA VAL A 100 -5.67 3.23 7.62
C VAL A 100 -4.94 1.98 8.13
N SER A 101 -5.61 0.83 8.14
CA SER A 101 -5.01 -0.44 8.56
C SER A 101 -3.86 -0.88 7.64
N VAL A 102 -4.01 -0.70 6.33
CA VAL A 102 -2.97 -0.98 5.34
C VAL A 102 -1.77 -0.05 5.54
N VAL A 103 -2.00 1.26 5.65
CA VAL A 103 -0.93 2.25 5.88
C VAL A 103 -0.18 1.95 7.19
N ALA A 104 -0.90 1.68 8.27
CA ALA A 104 -0.31 1.32 9.56
C ALA A 104 0.52 0.03 9.47
N THR A 105 0.03 -0.98 8.74
CA THR A 105 0.75 -2.24 8.55
C THR A 105 2.04 -2.04 7.74
N LEU A 106 2.01 -1.19 6.72
CA LEU A 106 3.20 -0.84 5.94
C LEU A 106 4.22 -0.09 6.79
N ALA A 107 3.79 0.90 7.58
CA ALA A 107 4.65 1.63 8.50
C ALA A 107 5.29 0.70 9.55
N ALA A 108 4.51 -0.18 10.18
CA ALA A 108 5.01 -1.17 11.15
C ALA A 108 6.00 -2.16 10.51
N SER A 109 5.77 -2.54 9.26
CA SER A 109 6.65 -3.43 8.51
C SER A 109 8.01 -2.78 8.22
N LEU A 110 8.02 -1.50 7.88
CA LEU A 110 9.25 -0.71 7.71
C LEU A 110 9.98 -0.50 9.04
N ALA A 111 9.27 -0.13 10.10
CA ALA A 111 9.85 0.01 11.44
C ALA A 111 10.53 -1.29 11.90
N SER A 112 9.88 -2.43 11.70
CA SER A 112 10.43 -3.75 12.04
C SER A 112 11.73 -4.06 11.28
N PHE A 113 11.83 -3.62 10.02
CA PHE A 113 13.03 -3.77 9.22
C PHE A 113 14.21 -2.96 9.77
N PHE A 114 13.97 -1.68 10.11
CA PHE A 114 15.01 -0.80 10.65
C PHE A 114 15.51 -1.21 12.04
N ILE A 115 14.60 -1.67 12.90
CA ILE A 115 14.97 -2.20 14.23
C ILE A 115 15.86 -3.44 14.07
N HIS A 116 15.52 -4.34 13.15
CA HIS A 116 16.32 -5.53 12.90
C HIS A 116 17.72 -5.21 12.36
N SER A 117 17.84 -4.24 11.45
CA SER A 117 19.14 -3.80 10.94
C SER A 117 20.01 -3.15 12.02
N HIS A 118 19.42 -2.35 12.91
CA HIS A 118 20.16 -1.69 13.99
C HIS A 118 20.71 -2.69 15.03
N ILE A 119 19.91 -3.68 15.42
CA ILE A 119 20.34 -4.74 16.35
C ILE A 119 21.46 -5.59 15.74
N ALA A 120 21.42 -5.85 14.43
CA ALA A 120 22.45 -6.62 13.74
C ALA A 120 23.83 -5.93 13.73
N GLU A 121 23.86 -4.59 13.65
CA GLU A 121 25.11 -3.81 13.74
C GLU A 121 25.71 -3.85 15.15
N MET A 122 24.90 -3.64 16.19
CA MET A 122 25.37 -3.68 17.59
C MET A 122 26.02 -5.01 17.99
N LYS A 123 25.50 -6.13 17.46
CA LYS A 123 26.07 -7.47 17.70
C LYS A 123 27.44 -7.66 17.05
N LYS A 124 27.75 -6.90 15.99
CA LYS A 124 28.99 -7.01 15.23
C LYS A 124 30.15 -6.25 15.90
N ASP A 125 29.84 -5.21 16.68
CA ASP A 125 30.83 -4.40 17.42
C ASP A 125 31.28 -5.03 18.76
N HIS A 126 30.56 -6.05 19.24
CA HIS A 126 30.86 -6.78 20.49
C HIS A 126 31.45 -8.19 20.25
N GLN A 127 31.93 -8.47 19.04
CA GLN A 127 32.59 -9.72 18.64
C GLN A 127 33.98 -9.40 18.09
#